data_AF-A0A3A0ADV5-F1
#
_entry.id   AF-A0A3A0ADV5-F1
#
_cell.length_a   1.000
_cell.length_b   1.000
_cell.length_c   1.000
_cell.angle_alpha   90.00
_cell.angle_beta   90.00
_cell.angle_gamma   90.00
#
_symmetry.space_group_name_H-M   'P 1'
#
loop_
_entity.id
_entity.type
_entity.pdbx_description
1 polymer ?
#
loop_
_entity_poly.entity_id
_entity_poly.type
_entity_poly.pdbx_seq_one_letter_code
_entity_poly.pdbx_strand_id
1 'polypeptide(L)' 'MTSKAPYQRIYLLIVWKERGEQTRQEIWRFRLEDSRTGYTRGFANAADLVNALLRGLEPEEDSPADPE' A
#
# COMPACT_ATOMS: atom_id res chain seq x y z
N MET A 1 -28.71 -14.19 -12.35
CA MET A 1 -27.36 -14.35 -11.77
C MET A 1 -26.47 -13.24 -12.29
N THR A 2 -26.35 -12.13 -11.57
CA THR A 2 -25.42 -11.06 -11.93
C THR A 2 -24.01 -11.53 -11.58
N SER A 3 -23.31 -12.10 -12.56
CA SER A 3 -21.89 -12.42 -12.40
C SER A 3 -21.14 -11.09 -12.32
N LYS A 4 -20.81 -10.66 -11.10
CA LYS A 4 -20.06 -9.43 -10.87
C LYS A 4 -18.72 -9.61 -11.58
N ALA A 5 -18.46 -8.77 -12.58
CA ALA A 5 -17.21 -8.86 -13.36
C ALA A 5 -16.01 -8.86 -12.40
N PRO A 6 -14.95 -9.64 -12.68
CA PRO A 6 -13.79 -9.71 -11.82
C PRO A 6 -13.21 -8.31 -11.64
N TYR A 7 -13.15 -7.85 -10.40
CA TYR A 7 -12.63 -6.54 -10.07
C TYR A 7 -11.11 -6.61 -10.06
N GLN A 8 -10.46 -6.01 -11.07
CA GLN A 8 -9.01 -5.92 -11.16
C GLN A 8 -8.53 -4.61 -10.52
N ARG A 9 -7.48 -4.69 -9.69
CA ARG A 9 -6.76 -3.52 -9.17
C ARG A 9 -5.31 -3.60 -9.61
N ILE A 10 -4.77 -2.47 -10.05
CA ILE A 10 -3.38 -2.32 -10.45
C ILE A 10 -2.74 -1.37 -9.44
N TYR A 11 -1.58 -1.76 -8.94
CA TYR A 11 -0.80 -0.95 -8.01
C TYR A 11 0.61 -0.75 -8.55
N LEU A 12 1.19 0.42 -8.29
CA LEU A 12 2.62 0.67 -8.48
C LEU A 12 3.35 0.33 -7.17
N LEU A 13 4.31 -0.60 -7.24
CA LEU A 13 5.19 -0.92 -6.12
C LEU A 13 6.55 -0.24 -6.32
N ILE A 14 6.91 0.61 -5.36
CA ILE A 14 8.22 1.25 -5.29
C ILE A 14 9.01 0.57 -4.17
N VAL A 15 10.21 0.11 -4.47
CA VAL A 15 11.13 -0.54 -3.53
C VAL A 15 12.44 0.22 -3.53
N TRP A 16 12.89 0.61 -2.35
CA TRP A 16 14.19 1.27 -2.21
C TRP A 16 14.92 0.80 -0.96
N LYS A 17 16.22 1.05 -0.97
CA LYS A 17 17.13 0.71 0.12
C LYS A 17 17.50 1.99 0.84
N GLU A 18 17.15 2.09 2.11
CA GLU A 18 17.66 3.14 2.98
C GLU A 18 19.07 2.76 3.44
N ARG A 19 20.03 3.65 3.17
CA ARG A 19 21.36 3.56 3.76
C ARG A 19 21.38 4.44 5.00
N GLY A 20 21.38 3.80 6.17
CA GLY A 20 21.66 4.49 7.42
C GLY A 20 23.12 4.90 7.46
N GLU A 21 23.39 6.19 7.67
CA GLU A 21 24.77 6.70 7.78
C GLU A 21 25.47 6.20 9.07
N GLN A 22 24.68 5.86 10.10
CA GLN A 22 25.19 5.41 11.41
C GLN A 22 25.04 3.91 11.68
N THR A 23 24.01 3.27 11.15
CA THR A 23 23.80 1.84 11.30
C THR A 23 24.20 1.19 9.98
N ARG A 24 25.26 0.36 9.98
CA ARG A 24 25.65 -0.48 8.82
C ARG A 24 24.54 -1.46 8.36
N GLN A 25 23.32 -1.32 8.86
CA GLN A 25 22.16 -2.09 8.46
C GLN A 25 21.50 -1.46 7.25
N GLU A 26 21.39 -2.30 6.24
CA GLU A 26 20.68 -2.02 5.02
C GLU A 26 19.19 -2.28 5.25
N ILE A 27 18.37 -1.22 5.25
CA ILE A 27 16.92 -1.35 5.48
C ILE A 27 16.19 -1.22 4.15
N TRP A 28 15.42 -2.25 3.79
CA TRP A 28 14.54 -2.20 2.63
C TRP A 28 13.21 -1.57 2.99
N ARG A 29 12.74 -0.65 2.16
CA ARG A 29 11.44 0.03 2.29
C ARG A 29 10.60 -0.20 1.06
N PHE A 30 9.30 -0.19 1.29
CA PHE A 30 8.31 -0.45 0.25
C PHE A 30 7.23 0.61 0.31
N ARG A 31 6.73 1.00 -0.85
CA ARG A 31 5.58 1.90 -0.99
C ARG A 31 4.70 1.34 -2.08
N LEU A 32 3.42 1.23 -1.80
CA LEU A 32 2.41 0.80 -2.75
C LEU A 32 1.47 1.96 -3.04
N GLU A 33 1.23 2.23 -4.32
CA GLU A 33 0.35 3.30 -4.80
C GLU A 33 -0.78 2.67 -5.62
N ASP A 34 -2.03 3.00 -5.28
CA ASP A 34 -3.22 2.66 -6.07
C ASP A 34 -3.31 3.63 -7.24
N SER A 35 -3.12 3.15 -8.47
CA SER A 35 -3.10 4.00 -9.67
C SER A 35 -4.45 4.63 -10.00
N ARG A 36 -5.54 4.15 -9.41
CA ARG A 36 -6.90 4.66 -9.63
C ARG A 36 -7.26 5.78 -8.65
N THR A 37 -6.79 5.72 -7.42
CA THR A 37 -7.13 6.70 -6.37
C THR A 37 -5.97 7.61 -5.99
N GLY A 38 -4.74 7.27 -6.37
CA GLY A 38 -3.52 7.92 -5.88
C GLY A 38 -3.18 7.58 -4.42
N TYR A 39 -3.97 6.71 -3.77
CA TYR A 39 -3.72 6.34 -2.38
C TYR A 39 -2.40 5.61 -2.24
N THR A 40 -1.58 6.06 -1.31
CA THR A 40 -0.22 5.55 -1.10
C THR A 40 -0.08 4.98 0.30
N ARG A 41 0.50 3.78 0.41
CA ARG A 41 0.82 3.13 1.69
C ARG A 41 2.28 2.71 1.75
N GLY A 42 2.97 3.08 2.84
CA GLY A 42 4.35 2.71 3.10
C GLY A 42 4.47 1.49 4.01
N PHE A 43 5.51 0.68 3.80
CA PHE A 43 5.82 -0.50 4.62
C PHE A 43 7.30 -0.54 4.98
N ALA A 44 7.56 -0.90 6.24
CA ALA A 44 8.90 -0.93 6.81
C ALA A 44 9.70 -2.18 6.43
N ASN A 45 9.02 -3.24 6.01
CA ASN A 45 9.61 -4.52 5.59
C ASN A 45 8.66 -5.25 4.63
N ALA A 46 9.15 -6.32 3.99
CA ALA A 46 8.38 -7.09 3.01
C ALA A 46 7.21 -7.88 3.62
N ALA A 47 7.33 -8.32 4.87
CA ALA A 47 6.28 -9.11 5.52
C ALA A 47 5.02 -8.27 5.74
N ASP A 48 5.18 -7.01 6.15
CA ASP A 48 4.06 -6.08 6.32
C ASP A 48 3.35 -5.78 4.99
N LEU A 49 4.11 -5.59 3.91
CA LEU A 49 3.57 -5.42 2.55
C LEU A 49 2.72 -6.63 2.14
N VAL A 50 3.27 -7.84 2.27
CA VAL A 50 2.57 -9.07 1.87
C VAL A 50 1.33 -9.29 2.72
N ASN A 51 1.40 -9.07 4.03
CA ASN A 51 0.24 -9.17 4.92
C ASN A 51 -0.88 -8.20 4.51
N ALA A 52 -0.54 -6.98 4.10
CA ALA A 52 -1.54 -6.01 3.63
C ALA A 52 -2.17 -6.44 2.30
N LEU A 53 -1.38 -7.00 1.36
CA LEU A 53 -1.90 -7.54 0.10
C LEU A 53 -2.86 -8.72 0.33
N LEU A 54 -2.51 -9.63 1.24
CA LEU A 54 -3.31 -10.80 1.58
C LEU A 54 -4.63 -10.44 2.27
N ARG A 55 -4.64 -9.38 3.09
CA ARG A 55 -5.86 -8.89 3.78
C ARG A 55 -6.82 -8.16 2.85
N GLY A 56 -6.38 -7.82 1.64
CA GLY A 56 -7.10 -6.89 0.78
C GLY A 56 -6.79 -5.46 1.19
N LEU A 57 -6.32 -4.67 0.23
CA LEU A 57 -6.07 -3.25 0.41
C LEU A 57 -7.41 -2.53 0.32
N GLU A 58 -8.15 -2.52 1.42
CA GLU A 58 -9.33 -1.67 1.52
C GLU A 58 -8.85 -0.21 1.60
N PRO A 59 -9.35 0.67 0.72
CA PRO A 59 -9.23 2.09 1.01
C PRO A 59 -9.90 2.31 2.37
N GLU A 60 -9.25 3.01 3.28
CA GLU A 60 -10.00 3.59 4.39
C GLU A 60 -11.04 4.49 3.71
N GLU A 61 -12.33 4.13 3.84
CA GLU A 61 -13.40 4.99 3.36
C GLU A 61 -13.12 6.38 3.92
N ASP A 62 -13.01 7.37 3.03
CA ASP A 62 -13.10 8.78 3.38
C ASP A 62 -14.36 8.91 4.23
N SER A 63 -14.20 8.92 5.55
CA SER A 63 -15.27 9.28 6.46
C SER A 63 -15.55 10.74 6.10
N PRO A 64 -16.71 11.07 5.51
CA PRO A 64 -17.00 12.46 5.21
C PRO A 64 -16.95 13.18 6.55
N ALA A 65 -16.00 14.11 6.69
CA ALA A 65 -15.98 15.03 7.80
C ALA A 65 -17.38 15.68 7.83
N ASP A 66 -18.14 15.38 8.89
CA ASP A 66 -19.40 16.04 9.18
C ASP A 66 -19.15 17.56 9.13
N PRO A 67 -19.80 18.30 8.22
CA PRO A 67 -19.82 19.74 8.36
C PRO A 67 -20.82 20.08 9.48
N GLU A 68 -20.31 20.60 10.60
CA GLU A 68 -21.11 21.34 11.59
C GLU A 68 -21.86 22.53 10.97
#